data_AF-A0A1H9GST8-F1
#
_entry.id   AF-A0A1H9GST8-F1
#
_cell.length_a   1.000
_cell.length_b   1.000
_cell.length_c   1.000
_cell.angle_alpha   90.00
_cell.angle_beta   90.00
_cell.angle_gamma   90.00
#
_symmetry.space_group_name_H-M   'P 1'
#
loop_
_entity.id
_entity.type
_entity.pdbx_description
1 polymer ?
#
loop_
_entity_poly.entity_id
_entity_poly.type
_entity_poly.pdbx_seq_one_letter_code
_entity_poly.pdbx_strand_id
1 'polypeptide(L)'
;MKGIAFINYLINIVFGLVQLILGLRIILKLFGASVSAPIVEWTYNTSEPLLHPFEGIFPTKVLDGTFVVEFSAIFAFLIYTIIGYFLTSLIMGFERKWNSS
;
A
#
# COMPACT_ATOMS: atom_id res chain seq x y z
N MET A 1 -15.64 -23.33 6.51
CA MET A 1 -16.33 -22.03 6.32
C MET A 1 -15.76 -20.90 7.20
N LYS A 2 -15.50 -21.07 8.51
CA LYS A 2 -14.89 -19.99 9.34
C LYS A 2 -13.43 -19.65 8.96
N GLY A 3 -12.63 -20.64 8.55
CA GLY A 3 -11.22 -20.43 8.22
C GLY A 3 -10.98 -19.57 6.98
N ILE A 4 -11.77 -19.75 5.92
CA ILE A 4 -11.68 -18.94 4.68
C ILE A 4 -12.01 -17.47 4.97
N ALA A 5 -13.10 -17.22 5.69
CA ALA A 5 -13.48 -15.88 6.11
C ALA A 5 -12.37 -15.22 6.97
N PHE A 6 -11.76 -15.99 7.87
CA PHE A 6 -10.64 -15.52 8.68
C PHE A 6 -9.41 -15.16 7.83
N ILE A 7 -9.03 -15.98 6.85
CA ILE A 7 -7.92 -15.67 5.93
C ILE A 7 -8.21 -14.40 5.12
N ASN A 8 -9.42 -14.28 4.57
CA ASN A 8 -9.82 -13.10 3.81
C ASN A 8 -9.77 -11.82 4.67
N TYR A 9 -10.18 -11.92 5.94
CA TYR A 9 -10.08 -10.84 6.91
C TYR A 9 -8.63 -10.41 7.17
N LEU A 10 -7.71 -11.36 7.35
CA LEU A 10 -6.29 -11.06 7.54
C LEU A 10 -5.68 -10.37 6.32
N ILE A 11 -6.00 -10.82 5.11
CA ILE A 11 -5.54 -10.19 3.87
C ILE A 11 -6.02 -8.73 3.83
N ASN A 12 -7.30 -8.49 4.07
CA ASN A 12 -7.85 -7.13 4.07
C ASN A 12 -7.17 -6.22 5.09
N ILE A 13 -6.86 -6.72 6.30
CA ILE A 13 -6.12 -5.94 7.30
C ILE A 13 -4.71 -5.61 6.82
N VAL A 14 -3.96 -6.61 6.36
CA VAL A 14 -2.56 -6.42 5.95
C VAL A 14 -2.46 -5.44 4.79
N PHE A 15 -3.24 -5.65 3.73
CA PHE A 15 -3.24 -4.74 2.58
C PHE A 15 -3.82 -3.37 2.93
N GLY A 16 -4.84 -3.30 3.78
CA GLY A 16 -5.40 -2.05 4.28
C GLY A 16 -4.37 -1.21 5.05
N LEU A 17 -3.55 -1.84 5.89
CA LEU A 17 -2.44 -1.17 6.60
C LEU A 17 -1.36 -0.68 5.64
N VAL A 18 -0.96 -1.50 4.67
CA VAL A 18 -0.02 -1.11 3.61
C VAL A 18 -0.54 0.11 2.84
N GLN A 19 -1.80 0.07 2.41
CA GLN A 19 -2.46 1.17 1.71
C GLN A 19 -2.53 2.43 2.58
N LEU A 20 -2.86 2.30 3.87
CA LEU A 20 -2.90 3.43 4.80
C LEU A 20 -1.54 4.11 4.94
N ILE A 21 -0.48 3.32 5.14
CA ILE A 21 0.89 3.82 5.31
C ILE A 21 1.39 4.49 4.02
N LEU A 22 1.18 3.87 2.86
CA LEU A 22 1.58 4.44 1.57
C LEU A 22 0.75 5.67 1.20
N GLY A 23 -0.56 5.66 1.47
CA GLY A 23 -1.44 6.81 1.27
C GLY A 23 -1.01 8.00 2.12
N LEU A 24 -0.69 7.75 3.40
CA LEU A 24 -0.15 8.78 4.28
C LEU A 24 1.18 9.33 3.77
N ARG A 25 2.10 8.46 3.32
CA ARG A 25 3.38 8.89 2.72
C ARG A 25 3.12 9.82 1.52
N ILE A 26 2.25 9.43 0.59
CA ILE A 26 1.94 10.21 -0.62
C ILE A 26 1.43 11.60 -0.24
N ILE A 27 0.48 11.68 0.70
CA ILE A 27 -0.05 12.95 1.18
C ILE A 27 1.06 13.78 1.81
N LEU A 28 1.82 13.23 2.75
CA LEU A 28 2.88 13.97 3.46
C LEU A 28 3.96 14.50 2.50
N LYS A 29 4.41 13.69 1.52
CA LYS A 29 5.38 14.11 0.51
C LYS A 29 4.81 15.18 -0.42
N LEU A 30 3.56 15.03 -0.84
CA LEU A 30 2.87 15.98 -1.71
C LEU A 30 2.73 17.36 -1.06
N PHE A 31 2.51 17.41 0.26
CA PHE A 31 2.40 18.66 1.03
C PHE A 31 3.73 19.14 1.62
N GLY A 32 4.85 18.48 1.31
CA GLY A 32 6.18 18.88 1.80
C GLY A 32 6.33 18.80 3.32
N ALA A 33 5.72 17.80 3.95
CA ALA A 33 5.76 17.63 5.40
C ALA A 33 7.20 17.49 5.93
N SER A 34 7.50 18.22 7.01
CA SER A 34 8.82 18.23 7.62
C SER A 34 9.14 16.90 8.33
N VAL A 35 10.33 16.35 8.08
CA VAL A 35 10.85 15.16 8.77
C VAL A 35 11.19 15.41 10.25
N SER A 36 11.18 16.67 10.71
CA SER A 36 11.30 16.98 12.14
C SER A 36 10.08 16.55 12.96
N ALA A 37 8.94 16.29 12.30
CA ALA A 37 7.75 15.77 12.96
C ALA A 37 7.84 14.23 13.08
N PRO A 38 7.75 13.65 14.30
CA PRO A 38 7.96 12.21 14.51
C PRO A 38 7.04 11.30 13.66
N ILE A 39 5.80 11.73 13.42
CA ILE A 39 4.85 10.97 12.59
C ILE A 39 5.27 10.91 11.11
N VAL A 40 5.92 11.97 10.60
CA VAL A 40 6.39 12.05 9.22
C VAL A 40 7.59 11.13 9.05
N GLU A 41 8.57 11.23 9.94
CA GLU A 41 9.74 10.36 9.97
C GLU A 41 9.33 8.89 10.08
N TRP A 42 8.46 8.55 11.04
CA TRP A 42 7.94 7.19 11.22
C TRP A 42 7.26 6.67 9.96
N THR A 43 6.44 7.49 9.30
CA THR A 43 5.75 7.09 8.06
C THR A 43 6.75 6.81 6.95
N TYR A 44 7.75 7.67 6.76
CA TYR A 44 8.74 7.53 5.70
C TYR A 44 9.62 6.29 5.90
N ASN A 45 10.05 6.01 7.13
CA ASN A 45 10.86 4.84 7.45
C ASN A 45 10.05 3.55 7.36
N THR A 46 8.80 3.55 7.85
CA THR A 46 7.95 2.35 7.81
C THR A 46 7.52 1.98 6.39
N SER A 47 7.35 2.98 5.52
CA SER A 47 6.98 2.76 4.12
C SER A 47 8.15 2.41 3.21
N GLU A 48 9.40 2.66 3.59
CA GLU A 48 10.58 2.45 2.74
C GLU A 48 10.70 1.01 2.20
N PRO A 49 10.58 -0.06 3.01
CA PRO A 49 10.67 -1.43 2.49
C PRO A 49 9.57 -1.79 1.48
N LEU A 50 8.41 -1.12 1.55
CA LEU A 50 7.29 -1.32 0.61
C LEU A 50 7.59 -0.70 -0.76
N LEU A 51 8.55 0.23 -0.84
CA LEU A 51 8.95 0.88 -2.08
C LEU A 51 10.12 0.18 -2.77
N HIS A 52 10.94 -0.56 -2.02
CA HIS A 52 12.15 -1.22 -2.51
C HIS A 52 11.95 -2.04 -3.80
N PRO A 53 10.85 -2.82 -3.98
CA PRO A 53 10.61 -3.53 -5.25
C PRO A 53 10.37 -2.63 -6.47
N PHE A 54 10.03 -1.36 -6.24
CA PHE A 54 9.67 -0.37 -7.27
C PHE A 54 10.67 0.77 -7.40
N GLU A 55 11.80 0.69 -6.69
CA GLU A 55 12.89 1.65 -6.79
C GLU A 55 13.46 1.66 -8.21
N GLY A 56 13.80 2.87 -8.70
CA GLY A 56 14.36 3.06 -10.03
C GLY A 56 13.38 2.95 -11.21
N ILE A 57 12.13 2.52 -10.98
CA ILE A 57 11.12 2.45 -12.06
C ILE A 57 10.69 3.84 -12.53
N PHE A 58 10.52 4.78 -11.59
CA PHE A 58 10.06 6.13 -11.88
C PHE A 58 11.02 7.18 -11.33
N PRO A 59 11.23 8.30 -12.04
CA PRO A 59 11.99 9.42 -11.50
C PRO A 59 11.20 10.11 -10.38
N THR A 60 11.88 10.49 -9.31
CA THR A 60 11.29 11.37 -8.28
C THR A 60 11.19 12.79 -8.84
N LYS A 61 10.01 13.41 -8.76
CA LYS A 61 9.80 14.81 -9.18
C LYS A 61 9.67 15.71 -7.95
N VAL A 62 10.59 16.66 -7.84
CA VAL A 62 10.54 17.72 -6.82
C VAL A 62 9.91 18.95 -7.47
N LEU A 63 8.86 19.47 -6.84
CA LEU A 63 8.14 20.68 -7.22
C LEU A 63 8.52 21.78 -6.22
N ASP A 64 9.06 22.89 -6.71
CA ASP A 64 9.43 24.08 -5.93
C ASP A 64 10.30 23.80 -4.69
N GLY A 65 11.11 22.75 -4.73
CA GLY A 65 12.06 22.37 -3.67
C GLY A 65 11.45 21.78 -2.39
N THR A 66 10.12 21.86 -2.23
CA THR A 66 9.42 21.47 -0.98
C THR A 66 8.40 20.36 -1.21
N PHE A 67 7.64 20.43 -2.30
CA PHE A 67 6.61 19.45 -2.61
C PHE A 67 7.22 18.32 -3.44
N VAL A 68 6.95 17.07 -3.09
CA VAL A 68 7.52 15.92 -3.78
C VAL A 68 6.41 15.01 -4.29
N VAL A 69 6.38 14.80 -5.60
CA VAL A 69 5.55 13.77 -6.21
C VAL A 69 6.40 12.52 -6.35
N GLU A 70 6.15 11.57 -5.45
CA GLU A 70 6.85 10.29 -5.40
C GLU A 70 6.07 9.23 -6.17
N PHE A 71 6.32 9.14 -7.49
CA PHE A 71 5.62 8.21 -8.37
C PHE A 71 5.77 6.75 -7.94
N SER A 72 6.91 6.35 -7.38
CA SER A 72 7.10 5.00 -6.83
C SER A 72 6.12 4.70 -5.70
N ALA A 73 5.78 5.66 -4.84
CA ALA A 73 4.80 5.46 -3.77
C ALA A 73 3.37 5.33 -4.31
N ILE A 74 3.01 6.16 -5.29
CA ILE A 74 1.71 6.06 -5.98
C ILE A 74 1.59 4.70 -6.67
N PHE A 75 2.64 4.29 -7.38
CA PHE A 75 2.65 3.01 -8.08
C PHE A 75 2.58 1.83 -7.11
N ALA A 76 3.37 1.84 -6.03
CA ALA A 76 3.31 0.83 -4.98
C ALA A 76 1.89 0.71 -4.40
N PHE A 77 1.26 1.84 -4.08
CA PHE A 77 -0.12 1.85 -3.58
C PHE A 77 -1.10 1.16 -4.55
N LEU A 78 -1.00 1.46 -5.85
CA LEU A 78 -1.84 0.83 -6.87
C LEU A 78 -1.56 -0.68 -6.98
N ILE A 79 -0.29 -1.09 -7.03
CA ILE A 79 0.09 -2.50 -7.15
C ILE A 79 -0.39 -3.31 -5.95
N TYR A 80 -0.17 -2.82 -4.73
CA TYR A 80 -0.64 -3.51 -3.53
C TYR A 80 -2.17 -3.57 -3.48
N THR A 81 -2.87 -2.54 -3.96
CA THR A 81 -4.33 -2.57 -4.10
C THR A 81 -4.80 -3.69 -5.05
N ILE A 82 -4.16 -3.81 -6.22
CA ILE A 82 -4.47 -4.85 -7.20
C ILE A 82 -4.20 -6.24 -6.63
N ILE A 83 -3.05 -6.43 -5.97
CA ILE A 83 -2.69 -7.72 -5.37
C ILE A 83 -3.69 -8.10 -4.27
N GLY A 84 -4.03 -7.18 -3.36
CA GLY A 84 -5.02 -7.42 -2.32
C GLY A 84 -6.39 -7.83 -2.89
N TYR A 85 -6.88 -7.07 -3.89
CA TYR A 85 -8.13 -7.41 -4.58
C TYR A 85 -8.07 -8.78 -5.27
N PHE A 86 -6.95 -9.10 -5.93
CA PHE A 86 -6.78 -10.38 -6.59
C PHE A 86 -6.79 -11.55 -5.60
N LEU A 87 -6.05 -11.45 -4.49
CA LEU A 87 -5.99 -12.49 -3.46
C LEU A 87 -7.35 -12.75 -2.82
N THR A 88 -8.07 -11.70 -2.44
CA THR A 88 -9.43 -11.82 -1.88
C THR A 88 -10.40 -12.45 -2.88
N SER A 89 -10.32 -12.03 -4.16
CA SER A 89 -11.16 -12.58 -5.23
C SER A 89 -10.89 -14.06 -5.50
N LEU A 90 -9.63 -14.49 -5.48
CA LEU A 90 -9.27 -15.91 -5.61
C LEU A 90 -9.88 -16.73 -4.48
N ILE A 91 -9.72 -16.29 -3.24
CA ILE A 91 -10.18 -17.02 -2.05
C ILE A 91 -11.70 -17.17 -2.06
N MET A 92 -12.43 -16.08 -2.35
CA MET A 92 -13.89 -16.12 -2.47
C MET A 92 -14.35 -16.97 -3.66
N GLY A 93 -13.62 -16.96 -4.77
CA GLY A 93 -13.90 -17.79 -5.94
C GLY A 93 -13.80 -19.29 -5.63
N PHE A 94 -12.75 -19.69 -4.91
CA PHE A 94 -12.59 -21.07 -4.45
C PHE A 94 -13.70 -21.51 -3.49
N GLU A 95 -14.10 -20.65 -2.54
CA GLU A 95 -15.20 -20.94 -1.61
C GLU A 95 -16.51 -21.19 -2.34
N ARG A 96 -16.83 -20.34 -3.34
CA ARG A 96 -18.07 -20.47 -4.13
C ARG A 96 -18.14 -21.81 -4.86
N LYS A 97 -17.01 -22.27 -5.44
CA LYS A 97 -16.96 -23.53 -6.19
C LYS A 97 -17.14 -24.74 -5.28
N TRP A 98 -16.50 -24.77 -4.12
CA TRP A 98 -16.57 -25.92 -3.19
C TRP A 98 -17.96 -26.07 -2.55
N ASN A 99 -18.60 -24.96 -2.17
CA ASN A 99 -19.95 -24.99 -1.58
C ASN A 99 -21.06 -25.35 -2.58
N SER A 100 -20.73 -25.47 -3.87
CA SER A 100 -21.65 -25.79 -4.97
C SER A 100 -21.61 -27.28 -5.37
N SER A 101 -20.75 -28.10 -4.76
CA SER A 101 -20.65 -29.56 -4.98
C SER A 101 -21.17 -30.32 -3.77
#